data_AF-A0A957Z8L4-F1
#
_entry.id   AF-A0A957Z8L4-F1
#
_cell.length_a   1.000
_cell.length_b   1.000
_cell.length_c   1.000
_cell.angle_alpha   90.00
_cell.angle_beta   90.00
_cell.angle_gamma   90.00
#
_symmetry.space_group_name_H-M   'P 1'
#
loop_
_entity.id
_entity.type
_entity.pdbx_description
1 polymer ?
#
loop_
_entity_poly.entity_id
_entity_poly.type
_entity_poly.pdbx_seq_one_letter_code
_entity_poly.pdbx_strand_id
1 'polypeptide(L)'
;MSAPIPTFQSYNTPNSSHALAQFAADFFSFFESDVKVASKDGQAGPKRAAQKTMDAAPAPIHVTLAPELGAYFGHDELHLVFRHQDVASNTELVAAGSRIFDRMINYLAQRAALTVQRAPSRHVGGEELLRAVRPVNTSIAKLNMQQVMQLLYIYNWRIVYRADDKREELYTVVLDENGNRVLLQGEPGAAADAPMLATLLADVQPVALVQGDDAAADALRLPPMTQLTRLAETARKYAIYHADVRCVTHEAEIQPRLYKVLNRLHGYYSQQIEDVYDSHDPTGEKRRALEDDLQRKLAEEVENHRLRVGVELVSYAIIQMPVATADVTLSDGKQEAAVSVARNLYTGELQRARCHACHKEMSTIALDRNGHLMCDDCLFQCAACLDLLCATCGVAVCPVCQKENCDRCSHECWACGERACAEHISRCPVCQDDVCHACQTECAQCGARQCRSHLRADCVTPAAGSPELICASCAVRCAGCNQYSAHFDVCDASGQRFCLNCLKTCADCGRKVGPGFYHAAAGDRGVYCANCITLCPGCSASAVNIRYCETCGAAHCANCGHTCDTCKKHFCHQHAARDRVCKHVFCREHGAACG
;
A
#
# COMPACT_ATOMS: atom_id res chain seq x y z
N MET A 1 43.67 -25.27 -17.57
CA MET A 1 43.13 -25.65 -16.24
C MET A 1 41.74 -25.06 -16.17
N SER A 2 40.71 -25.87 -16.44
CA SER A 2 39.37 -25.38 -16.79
C SER A 2 38.27 -25.90 -15.87
N ALA A 3 38.61 -26.53 -14.74
CA ALA A 3 37.61 -26.97 -13.77
C ALA A 3 37.12 -25.76 -12.94
N PRO A 4 35.82 -25.67 -12.63
CA PRO A 4 35.30 -24.64 -11.73
C PRO A 4 35.91 -24.81 -10.33
N ILE A 5 36.49 -23.73 -9.78
CA ILE A 5 36.99 -23.69 -8.40
C ILE A 5 35.84 -24.08 -7.46
N PRO A 6 36.04 -24.92 -6.44
CA PRO A 6 35.00 -25.27 -5.46
C PRO A 6 34.40 -23.99 -4.87
N THR A 7 33.10 -23.84 -5.03
CA THR A 7 32.38 -22.61 -4.65
C THR A 7 31.93 -22.71 -3.20
N PHE A 8 32.29 -21.71 -2.40
CA PHE A 8 32.15 -21.69 -0.93
C PHE A 8 30.71 -21.67 -0.39
N GLN A 9 29.68 -21.67 -1.23
CA GLN A 9 28.31 -21.37 -0.81
C GLN A 9 27.52 -22.53 -0.20
N SER A 10 27.99 -23.77 -0.31
CA SER A 10 27.37 -24.90 0.42
C SER A 10 27.53 -24.78 1.95
N TYR A 11 28.18 -23.71 2.44
CA TYR A 11 28.64 -23.53 3.83
C TYR A 11 28.03 -22.31 4.52
N ASN A 12 26.73 -22.01 4.31
CA ASN A 12 26.01 -20.89 4.95
C ASN A 12 25.97 -20.90 6.50
N THR A 13 26.64 -21.85 7.13
CA THR A 13 27.13 -21.72 8.51
C THR A 13 28.63 -22.06 8.53
N PRO A 14 29.54 -21.09 8.31
CA PRO A 14 30.98 -21.36 8.23
C PRO A 14 31.58 -21.86 9.56
N ASN A 15 30.78 -21.92 10.63
CA ASN A 15 31.21 -22.47 11.92
C ASN A 15 30.81 -23.93 12.17
N SER A 16 30.09 -24.60 11.27
CA SER A 16 29.93 -26.04 11.43
C SER A 16 31.22 -26.73 11.00
N SER A 17 31.79 -27.54 11.89
CA SER A 17 33.03 -28.27 11.61
C SER A 17 32.93 -29.15 10.35
N HIS A 18 31.72 -29.59 9.98
CA HIS A 18 31.45 -30.32 8.74
C HIS A 18 31.63 -29.48 7.48
N ALA A 19 31.17 -28.24 7.49
CA ALA A 19 31.34 -27.31 6.38
C ALA A 19 32.83 -27.06 6.08
N LEU A 20 33.62 -26.83 7.13
CA LEU A 20 35.08 -26.65 7.00
C LEU A 20 35.78 -27.92 6.51
N ALA A 21 35.32 -29.09 6.95
CA ALA A 21 35.87 -30.37 6.51
C ALA A 21 35.61 -30.63 5.03
N GLN A 22 34.38 -30.41 4.58
CA GLN A 22 34.05 -30.56 3.17
C GLN A 22 34.80 -29.53 2.32
N PHE A 23 34.87 -28.26 2.75
CA PHE A 23 35.65 -27.25 2.05
C PHE A 23 37.12 -27.65 1.90
N ALA A 24 37.75 -28.13 2.98
CA ALA A 24 39.14 -28.58 2.93
C ALA A 24 39.32 -29.75 1.97
N ALA A 25 38.43 -30.74 2.02
CA ALA A 25 38.45 -31.87 1.08
C ALA A 25 38.34 -31.39 -0.38
N ASP A 26 37.38 -30.51 -0.67
CA ASP A 26 37.13 -30.00 -2.01
C ASP A 26 38.32 -29.18 -2.53
N PHE A 27 38.91 -28.32 -1.69
CA PHE A 27 40.07 -27.51 -2.04
C PHE A 27 41.25 -28.39 -2.47
N PHE A 28 41.61 -29.38 -1.66
CA PHE A 28 42.77 -30.23 -1.97
C PHE A 28 42.49 -31.15 -3.17
N SER A 29 41.28 -31.70 -3.26
CA SER A 29 40.88 -32.53 -4.41
C SER A 29 40.88 -31.73 -5.71
N PHE A 30 40.46 -30.46 -5.69
CA PHE A 30 40.46 -29.58 -6.85
C PHE A 30 41.85 -29.35 -7.43
N PHE A 31 42.87 -29.26 -6.56
CA PHE A 31 44.28 -29.14 -6.96
C PHE A 31 44.98 -30.50 -7.04
N GLU A 32 44.23 -31.54 -7.45
CA GLU A 32 44.74 -32.88 -7.77
C GLU A 32 45.50 -33.57 -6.62
N SER A 33 45.24 -33.18 -5.36
CA SER A 33 45.80 -33.84 -4.18
C SER A 33 44.93 -35.05 -3.78
N ASP A 34 45.54 -36.11 -3.26
CA ASP A 34 44.83 -37.31 -2.81
C ASP A 34 44.28 -37.08 -1.40
N VAL A 35 42.96 -37.12 -1.25
CA VAL A 35 42.25 -36.83 0.00
C VAL A 35 41.63 -38.11 0.56
N LYS A 36 42.08 -38.52 1.74
CA LYS A 36 41.58 -39.70 2.47
C LYS A 36 40.89 -39.27 3.76
N VAL A 37 39.58 -39.47 3.84
CA VAL A 37 38.81 -39.25 5.07
C VAL A 37 38.95 -40.47 5.97
N ALA A 38 39.42 -40.28 7.21
CA ALA A 38 39.59 -41.39 8.14
C ALA A 38 38.22 -41.95 8.57
N SER A 39 37.83 -43.12 8.07
CA SER A 39 36.63 -43.79 8.57
C SER A 39 36.87 -44.23 10.01
N LYS A 40 35.92 -43.94 10.91
CA LYS A 40 35.98 -44.40 12.32
C LYS A 40 35.73 -45.91 12.47
N ASP A 41 35.63 -46.65 11.36
CA ASP A 41 35.27 -48.06 11.33
C ASP A 41 36.49 -48.97 11.53
N GLY A 42 37.03 -48.92 12.75
CA GLY A 42 37.99 -49.90 13.25
C GLY A 42 37.44 -50.77 14.38
N GLN A 43 36.48 -50.31 15.19
CA GLN A 43 36.07 -50.98 16.43
C GLN A 43 34.66 -50.53 16.94
N ALA A 44 33.58 -50.88 16.24
CA ALA A 44 32.24 -50.89 16.86
C ALA A 44 31.28 -51.83 16.10
N GLY A 45 30.77 -52.84 16.80
CA GLY A 45 29.88 -53.85 16.21
C GLY A 45 28.52 -53.30 15.75
N PRO A 46 27.85 -54.00 14.81
CA PRO A 46 26.64 -53.51 14.16
C PRO A 46 25.44 -53.72 15.07
N LYS A 47 24.92 -52.66 15.70
CA LYS A 47 23.51 -52.57 16.18
C LYS A 47 23.22 -51.20 16.80
N ARG A 48 22.63 -50.30 15.98
CA ARG A 48 21.82 -49.09 16.29
C ARG A 48 22.27 -47.89 15.46
N ALA A 49 21.91 -47.92 14.18
CA ALA A 49 22.02 -46.77 13.28
C ALA A 49 20.62 -46.37 12.80
N ALA A 50 19.99 -45.48 13.55
CA ALA A 50 18.95 -44.56 13.07
C ALA A 50 18.71 -43.53 14.20
N GLN A 51 18.78 -42.24 13.88
CA GLN A 51 18.46 -41.10 14.76
C GLN A 51 19.50 -40.68 15.82
N LYS A 52 20.76 -40.47 15.43
CA LYS A 52 21.73 -39.57 16.10
C LYS A 52 22.84 -39.34 15.05
N THR A 53 23.04 -38.17 14.46
CA THR A 53 23.64 -36.99 15.09
C THR A 53 23.83 -35.90 14.01
N MET A 54 23.29 -34.69 14.18
CA MET A 54 23.92 -33.50 13.58
C MET A 54 25.14 -33.00 14.40
N ASP A 55 25.38 -33.59 15.58
CA ASP A 55 26.48 -33.24 16.50
C ASP A 55 27.74 -34.12 16.40
N ALA A 56 27.78 -35.08 15.46
CA ALA A 56 28.97 -35.91 15.29
C ALA A 56 30.12 -35.07 14.75
N ALA A 57 31.32 -35.25 15.30
CA ALA A 57 32.52 -34.61 14.78
C ALA A 57 32.76 -35.04 13.32
N PRO A 58 33.15 -34.14 12.41
CA PRO A 58 33.73 -34.55 11.14
C PRO A 58 34.99 -35.39 11.41
N ALA A 59 35.22 -36.37 10.55
CA ALA A 59 36.41 -37.20 10.63
C ALA A 59 37.67 -36.38 10.24
N PRO A 60 38.85 -36.70 10.81
CA PRO A 60 40.12 -36.17 10.32
C PRO A 60 40.34 -36.50 8.84
N ILE A 61 41.02 -35.60 8.14
CA ILE A 61 41.33 -35.76 6.72
C ILE A 61 42.84 -35.87 6.57
N HIS A 62 43.29 -36.90 5.87
CA HIS A 62 44.67 -37.04 5.42
C HIS A 62 44.78 -36.60 3.97
N VAL A 63 45.70 -35.69 3.67
CA VAL A 63 45.91 -35.17 2.31
C VAL A 63 47.34 -35.40 1.89
N THR A 64 47.53 -36.11 0.77
CA THR A 64 48.82 -36.17 0.08
C THR A 64 48.82 -35.09 -1.01
N LEU A 65 49.66 -34.07 -0.84
CA LEU A 65 49.65 -32.85 -1.65
C LEU A 65 50.26 -33.09 -3.03
N ALA A 66 49.64 -32.52 -4.06
CA ALA A 66 50.25 -32.42 -5.38
C ALA A 66 51.56 -31.59 -5.29
N PRO A 67 52.57 -31.82 -6.15
CA PRO A 67 53.90 -31.20 -6.03
C PRO A 67 53.87 -29.67 -5.90
N GLU A 68 52.93 -29.04 -6.61
CA GLU A 68 52.77 -27.58 -6.59
C GLU A 68 52.26 -27.08 -5.23
N LEU A 69 51.24 -27.76 -4.68
CA LEU A 69 50.74 -27.47 -3.33
C LEU A 69 51.78 -27.83 -2.28
N GLY A 70 52.54 -28.91 -2.46
CA GLY A 70 53.60 -29.30 -1.55
C GLY A 70 54.66 -28.21 -1.41
N ALA A 71 55.08 -27.60 -2.53
CA ALA A 71 55.97 -26.46 -2.54
C ALA A 71 55.36 -25.22 -1.84
N TYR A 72 54.07 -24.93 -2.08
CA TYR A 72 53.40 -23.80 -1.45
C TYR A 72 53.19 -23.99 0.05
N PHE A 73 52.79 -25.18 0.49
CA PHE A 73 52.51 -25.53 1.89
C PHE A 73 53.78 -25.89 2.68
N GLY A 74 54.86 -26.28 2.00
CA GLY A 74 56.14 -26.68 2.62
C GLY A 74 56.14 -28.10 3.19
N HIS A 75 55.15 -28.92 2.82
CA HIS A 75 54.96 -30.29 3.28
C HIS A 75 54.39 -31.12 2.13
N ASP A 76 54.74 -32.40 2.05
CA ASP A 76 54.16 -33.31 1.04
C ASP A 76 52.85 -33.94 1.51
N GLU A 77 52.59 -33.95 2.82
CA GLU A 77 51.40 -34.51 3.45
C GLU A 77 50.86 -33.57 4.53
N LEU A 78 49.54 -33.52 4.69
CA LEU A 78 48.84 -32.79 5.74
C LEU A 78 47.82 -33.68 6.44
N HIS A 79 47.79 -33.61 7.78
CA HIS A 79 46.73 -34.23 8.59
C HIS A 79 45.85 -33.13 9.16
N LEU A 80 44.61 -33.02 8.70
CA LEU A 80 43.69 -31.95 9.05
C LEU A 80 42.68 -32.43 10.09
N VAL A 81 42.52 -31.62 11.15
CA VAL A 81 41.51 -31.83 12.20
C VAL A 81 40.62 -30.59 12.33
N PHE A 82 39.39 -30.77 12.80
CA PHE A 82 38.38 -29.70 12.84
C PHE A 82 37.91 -29.37 14.26
N ARG A 83 38.58 -29.94 15.27
CA ARG A 83 38.34 -29.65 16.69
C ARG A 83 39.67 -29.43 17.39
N HIS A 84 39.69 -28.45 18.28
CA HIS A 84 40.88 -28.10 19.03
C HIS A 84 41.42 -29.25 19.91
N GLN A 85 40.51 -30.06 20.46
CA GLN A 85 40.86 -31.24 21.27
C GLN A 85 41.57 -32.35 20.49
N ASP A 86 41.45 -32.38 19.16
CA ASP A 86 42.01 -33.43 18.32
C ASP A 86 43.39 -33.02 17.76
N VAL A 87 43.93 -31.86 18.17
CA VAL A 87 45.23 -31.34 17.75
C VAL A 87 46.35 -32.12 18.43
N ALA A 88 47.15 -32.80 17.61
CA ALA A 88 48.38 -33.48 17.98
C ALA A 88 49.61 -32.85 17.28
N SER A 89 50.81 -33.30 17.64
CA SER A 89 52.09 -32.74 17.16
C SER A 89 52.30 -32.77 15.64
N ASN A 90 51.48 -33.51 14.88
CA ASN A 90 51.57 -33.66 13.43
C ASN A 90 50.22 -33.41 12.72
N THR A 91 49.31 -32.66 13.34
CA THR A 91 48.00 -32.33 12.76
C THR A 91 47.77 -30.83 12.75
N GLU A 92 47.18 -30.32 11.68
CA GLU A 92 46.83 -28.92 11.50
C GLU A 92 45.32 -28.73 11.79
N LEU A 93 45.00 -27.77 12.66
CA LEU A 93 43.63 -27.39 12.94
C LEU A 93 43.08 -26.52 11.79
N VAL A 94 42.03 -26.98 11.13
CA VAL A 94 41.28 -26.18 10.16
C VAL A 94 40.12 -25.51 10.87
N ALA A 95 40.31 -24.22 11.14
CA ALA A 95 39.28 -23.32 11.68
C ALA A 95 39.35 -21.97 10.96
N ALA A 96 38.28 -21.18 11.03
CA ALA A 96 38.33 -19.78 10.57
C ALA A 96 39.45 -19.04 11.33
N GLY A 97 40.38 -18.41 10.59
CA GLY A 97 41.57 -17.76 11.14
C GLY A 97 42.72 -18.69 11.55
N SER A 98 42.63 -19.99 11.28
CA SER A 98 43.79 -20.89 11.39
C SER A 98 44.81 -20.62 10.28
N ARG A 99 46.10 -20.86 10.56
CA ARG A 99 47.18 -20.64 9.59
C ARG A 99 46.97 -21.44 8.30
N ILE A 100 46.55 -22.71 8.41
CA ILE A 100 46.33 -23.56 7.25
C ILE A 100 45.18 -23.04 6.38
N PHE A 101 44.07 -22.63 7.00
CA PHE A 101 42.93 -22.06 6.28
C PHE A 101 43.30 -20.75 5.61
N ASP A 102 43.99 -19.84 6.30
CA ASP A 102 44.45 -18.58 5.70
C ASP A 102 45.41 -18.82 4.52
N ARG A 103 46.25 -19.86 4.57
CA ARG A 103 47.09 -20.25 3.42
C ARG A 103 46.27 -20.78 2.25
N MET A 104 45.24 -21.60 2.50
CA MET A 104 44.33 -22.05 1.44
C MET A 104 43.64 -20.86 0.77
N ILE A 105 43.14 -19.91 1.55
CA ILE A 105 42.51 -18.68 1.04
C ILE A 105 43.51 -17.83 0.25
N ASN A 106 44.71 -17.61 0.77
CA ASN A 106 45.75 -16.83 0.08
C ASN A 106 46.18 -17.48 -1.23
N TYR A 107 46.25 -18.81 -1.27
CA TYR A 107 46.54 -19.54 -2.50
C TYR A 107 45.43 -19.37 -3.54
N LEU A 108 44.16 -19.44 -3.11
CA LEU A 108 43.02 -19.13 -3.99
C LEU A 108 43.08 -17.69 -4.50
N ALA A 109 43.35 -16.71 -3.64
CA ALA A 109 43.41 -15.30 -4.02
C ALA A 109 44.46 -15.02 -5.11
N GLN A 110 45.56 -15.77 -5.15
CA GLN A 110 46.59 -15.66 -6.20
C GLN A 110 46.18 -16.25 -7.55
N ARG A 111 45.16 -17.13 -7.58
CA ARG A 111 44.77 -17.92 -8.76
C ARG A 111 43.34 -17.66 -9.26
N ALA A 112 42.48 -17.16 -8.39
CA ALA A 112 41.04 -17.05 -8.61
C ALA A 112 40.60 -15.61 -8.82
N ALA A 113 41.09 -14.95 -9.88
CA ALA A 113 40.61 -13.61 -10.19
C ALA A 113 39.22 -13.68 -10.84
N LEU A 114 39.09 -14.41 -11.95
CA LEU A 114 37.87 -14.46 -12.78
C LEU A 114 37.59 -15.86 -13.28
N THR A 115 36.35 -16.31 -13.15
CA THR A 115 35.85 -17.49 -13.87
C THR A 115 34.68 -17.10 -14.76
N VAL A 116 34.73 -17.53 -16.03
CA VAL A 116 33.63 -17.38 -16.96
C VAL A 116 33.04 -18.74 -17.28
N GLN A 117 31.73 -18.85 -17.10
CA GLN A 117 31.01 -20.11 -17.25
C GLN A 117 29.71 -19.88 -18.02
N ARG A 118 29.12 -20.96 -18.56
CA ARG A 118 27.85 -20.94 -19.28
C ARG A 118 26.91 -21.97 -18.66
N ALA A 119 25.69 -21.54 -18.38
CA ALA A 119 24.64 -22.43 -17.93
C ALA A 119 24.08 -23.24 -19.13
N PRO A 120 23.73 -24.51 -18.93
CA PRO A 120 23.13 -25.32 -19.99
C PRO A 120 21.69 -24.86 -20.28
N SER A 121 21.23 -25.07 -21.51
CA SER A 121 19.82 -24.90 -21.87
C SER A 121 19.03 -26.17 -21.52
N ARG A 122 18.23 -26.11 -20.45
CA ARG A 122 17.36 -27.21 -19.99
C ARG A 122 15.97 -27.17 -20.65
N HIS A 123 15.46 -25.97 -20.87
CA HIS A 123 14.11 -25.73 -21.36
C HIS A 123 14.15 -25.27 -22.82
N VAL A 124 14.37 -26.22 -23.72
CA VAL A 124 14.47 -25.94 -25.15
C VAL A 124 13.08 -26.03 -25.78
N GLY A 125 12.61 -24.95 -26.40
CA GLY A 125 11.32 -24.94 -27.10
C GLY A 125 10.66 -23.56 -27.14
N GLY A 126 10.27 -23.12 -28.34
CA GLY A 126 9.64 -21.82 -28.57
C GLY A 126 8.14 -21.77 -28.29
N GLU A 127 7.47 -22.92 -28.09
CA GLU A 127 6.00 -22.95 -27.95
C GLU A 127 5.49 -22.15 -26.75
N GLU A 128 6.18 -22.23 -25.60
CA GLU A 128 5.77 -21.48 -24.41
C GLU A 128 5.93 -19.97 -24.59
N LEU A 129 6.96 -19.52 -25.31
CA LEU A 129 7.13 -18.11 -25.69
C LEU A 129 6.01 -17.63 -26.59
N LEU A 130 5.59 -18.44 -27.58
CA LEU A 130 4.48 -18.11 -28.45
C LEU A 130 3.14 -18.09 -27.70
N ARG A 131 2.92 -19.05 -26.80
CA ARG A 131 1.73 -19.08 -25.92
C ARG A 131 1.77 -17.99 -24.85
N ALA A 132 2.90 -17.32 -24.67
CA ALA A 132 3.04 -16.26 -23.69
C ALA A 132 2.26 -15.01 -24.08
N VAL A 133 2.06 -14.80 -25.38
CA VAL A 133 1.33 -13.66 -25.94
C VAL A 133 0.06 -14.15 -26.61
N ARG A 134 -1.09 -13.86 -26.00
CA ARG A 134 -2.42 -14.14 -26.57
C ARG A 134 -3.08 -12.81 -26.94
N PRO A 135 -2.95 -12.35 -28.19
CA PRO A 135 -3.57 -11.10 -28.60
C PRO A 135 -5.10 -11.24 -28.61
N VAL A 136 -5.83 -10.22 -28.13
CA VAL A 136 -7.30 -10.23 -28.02
C VAL A 136 -7.94 -9.40 -29.13
N ASN A 137 -7.62 -8.10 -29.20
CA ASN A 137 -8.13 -7.16 -30.21
C ASN A 137 -7.06 -6.76 -31.24
N THR A 138 -5.94 -7.49 -31.28
CA THR A 138 -4.79 -7.21 -32.12
C THR A 138 -4.33 -8.43 -32.89
N SER A 139 -3.47 -8.22 -33.88
CA SER A 139 -2.76 -9.27 -34.61
C SER A 139 -1.24 -9.12 -34.44
N ILE A 140 -0.49 -10.20 -34.60
CA ILE A 140 0.97 -10.17 -34.59
C ILE A 140 1.43 -9.67 -35.96
N ALA A 141 1.90 -8.43 -36.05
CA ALA A 141 2.41 -7.84 -37.28
C ALA A 141 3.84 -8.28 -37.59
N LYS A 142 4.69 -8.38 -36.56
CA LYS A 142 6.08 -8.85 -36.66
C LYS A 142 6.43 -9.73 -35.48
N LEU A 143 7.24 -10.75 -35.72
CA LEU A 143 7.77 -11.65 -34.70
C LEU A 143 9.25 -11.87 -34.99
N ASN A 144 10.10 -11.50 -34.04
CA ASN A 144 11.52 -11.84 -34.05
C ASN A 144 11.81 -12.72 -32.83
N MET A 145 12.35 -13.91 -33.07
CA MET A 145 12.80 -14.81 -32.01
C MET A 145 14.30 -14.92 -32.08
N GLN A 146 14.95 -14.68 -30.94
CA GLN A 146 16.38 -14.77 -30.82
C GLN A 146 16.76 -15.39 -29.48
N GLN A 147 17.90 -16.06 -29.46
CA GLN A 147 18.51 -16.54 -28.23
C GLN A 147 19.66 -15.60 -27.89
N VAL A 148 19.59 -15.00 -26.71
CA VAL A 148 20.59 -14.07 -26.19
C VAL A 148 21.22 -14.69 -24.95
N MET A 149 22.50 -14.42 -24.73
CA MET A 149 23.19 -14.78 -23.49
C MET A 149 23.14 -13.58 -22.55
N GLN A 150 22.42 -13.70 -21.44
CA GLN A 150 22.45 -12.70 -20.37
C GLN A 150 23.58 -13.02 -19.40
N LEU A 151 24.31 -12.02 -18.93
CA LEU A 151 25.40 -12.19 -17.99
C LEU A 151 24.94 -11.97 -16.55
N LEU A 152 25.23 -12.94 -15.70
CA LEU A 152 25.16 -12.80 -14.24
C LEU A 152 26.55 -12.60 -13.68
N TYR A 153 26.72 -11.61 -12.82
CA TYR A 153 27.98 -11.28 -12.15
C TYR A 153 27.88 -11.67 -10.69
N ILE A 154 28.73 -12.59 -10.25
CA ILE A 154 28.76 -13.09 -8.88
C ILE A 154 30.03 -12.56 -8.22
N TYR A 155 29.88 -11.86 -7.11
CA TYR A 155 30.98 -11.32 -6.32
C TYR A 155 30.96 -11.96 -4.94
N ASN A 156 32.07 -12.57 -4.53
CA ASN A 156 32.23 -13.13 -3.20
C ASN A 156 33.12 -12.22 -2.36
N TRP A 157 32.56 -11.71 -1.26
CA TRP A 157 33.22 -10.78 -0.35
C TRP A 157 33.55 -11.48 0.95
N ARG A 158 34.78 -11.32 1.43
CA ARG A 158 35.17 -11.67 2.80
C ARG A 158 34.89 -10.46 3.68
N ILE A 159 34.07 -10.66 4.70
CA ILE A 159 33.78 -9.65 5.72
C ILE A 159 34.42 -10.11 7.02
N VAL A 160 35.31 -9.30 7.56
CA VAL A 160 36.04 -9.56 8.81
C VAL A 160 35.60 -8.55 9.85
N TYR A 161 35.00 -9.04 10.93
CA TYR A 161 34.65 -8.25 12.11
C TYR A 161 35.70 -8.51 13.19
N ARG A 162 36.35 -7.45 13.67
CA ARG A 162 37.40 -7.55 14.68
C ARG A 162 37.09 -6.62 15.85
N ALA A 163 36.97 -7.19 17.04
CA ALA A 163 36.89 -6.51 18.32
C ALA A 163 37.79 -7.27 19.32
N ASP A 164 37.24 -7.66 20.48
CA ASP A 164 37.87 -8.61 21.41
C ASP A 164 37.96 -10.02 20.81
N ASP A 165 37.02 -10.36 19.93
CA ASP A 165 37.03 -11.55 19.09
C ASP A 165 37.20 -11.21 17.60
N LYS A 166 37.59 -12.23 16.81
CA LYS A 166 37.67 -12.15 15.35
C LYS A 166 36.57 -13.05 14.77
N ARG A 167 35.69 -12.47 13.94
CA ARG A 167 34.65 -13.18 13.21
C ARG A 167 34.81 -12.93 11.73
N GLU A 168 34.58 -13.96 10.93
CA GLU A 168 34.66 -13.89 9.48
C GLU A 168 33.43 -14.52 8.85
N GLU A 169 32.93 -13.89 7.80
CA GLU A 169 31.90 -14.48 6.94
C GLU A 169 32.20 -14.21 5.46
N LEU A 170 31.63 -15.05 4.61
CA LEU A 170 31.62 -14.85 3.17
C LEU A 170 30.23 -14.40 2.76
N TYR A 171 30.16 -13.30 2.02
CA TYR A 171 28.92 -12.74 1.52
C TYR A 171 28.95 -12.66 0.01
N THR A 172 27.96 -13.27 -0.63
CA THR A 172 27.87 -13.31 -2.10
C THR A 172 26.83 -12.32 -2.58
N VAL A 173 27.20 -11.53 -3.59
CA VAL A 173 26.30 -10.61 -4.29
C VAL A 173 26.21 -11.03 -5.74
N VAL A 174 24.99 -11.26 -6.23
CA VAL A 174 24.71 -11.55 -7.63
C VAL A 174 24.05 -10.34 -8.28
N LEU A 175 24.60 -9.87 -9.39
CA LEU A 175 24.08 -8.75 -10.18
C LEU A 175 23.76 -9.19 -11.61
N ASP A 176 22.75 -8.56 -12.21
CA ASP A 176 22.52 -8.60 -13.65
C ASP A 176 23.43 -7.61 -14.41
N GLU A 177 23.34 -7.58 -15.74
CA GLU A 177 24.10 -6.67 -16.61
C GLU A 177 23.86 -5.18 -16.35
N ASN A 178 22.71 -4.84 -15.75
CA ASN A 178 22.30 -3.48 -15.42
C ASN A 178 22.76 -3.08 -14.01
N GLY A 179 23.31 -4.01 -13.23
CA GLY A 179 23.72 -3.80 -11.84
C GLY A 179 22.59 -3.95 -10.83
N ASN A 180 21.44 -4.50 -11.23
CA ASN A 180 20.37 -4.86 -10.30
C ASN A 180 20.76 -6.13 -9.55
N ARG A 181 20.43 -6.19 -8.26
CA ARG A 181 20.69 -7.37 -7.44
C ARG A 181 19.70 -8.48 -7.79
N VAL A 182 20.22 -9.65 -8.14
CA VAL A 182 19.44 -10.88 -8.30
C VAL A 182 19.42 -11.58 -6.95
N LEU A 183 18.23 -11.71 -6.36
CA LEU A 183 18.06 -12.39 -5.07
C LEU A 183 18.22 -13.90 -5.23
N LEU A 184 18.90 -14.51 -4.27
CA LEU A 184 19.12 -15.96 -4.24
C LEU A 184 18.04 -16.67 -3.42
N GLN A 185 17.81 -17.95 -3.72
CA GLN A 185 16.85 -18.76 -2.96
C GLN A 185 17.21 -18.77 -1.46
N GLY A 186 16.22 -18.51 -0.60
CA GLY A 186 16.40 -18.44 0.86
C GLY A 186 16.70 -17.03 1.39
N GLU A 187 16.94 -16.05 0.51
CA GLU A 187 17.04 -14.65 0.93
C GLU A 187 15.67 -14.02 1.19
N PRO A 188 15.55 -13.05 2.12
CA PRO A 188 14.32 -12.31 2.33
C PRO A 188 13.87 -11.59 1.05
N GLY A 189 12.65 -11.86 0.61
CA GLY A 189 12.07 -11.25 -0.60
C GLY A 189 12.47 -11.94 -1.92
N ALA A 190 13.25 -13.02 -1.87
CA ALA A 190 13.49 -13.85 -3.04
C ALA A 190 12.19 -14.52 -3.50
N ALA A 191 11.98 -14.57 -4.82
CA ALA A 191 10.88 -15.33 -5.39
C ALA A 191 11.06 -16.84 -5.12
N ALA A 192 9.98 -17.62 -5.14
CA ALA A 192 10.04 -19.06 -4.84
C ALA A 192 10.90 -19.84 -5.85
N ASP A 193 11.04 -19.30 -7.06
CA ASP A 193 11.82 -19.77 -8.19
C ASP A 193 13.18 -19.06 -8.34
N ALA A 194 13.58 -18.26 -7.34
CA ALA A 194 14.90 -17.65 -7.32
C ALA A 194 16.00 -18.71 -7.49
N PRO A 195 17.09 -18.39 -8.21
CA PRO A 195 18.12 -19.36 -8.52
C PRO A 195 18.80 -19.85 -7.24
N MET A 196 18.93 -21.18 -7.11
CA MET A 196 19.81 -21.78 -6.12
C MET A 196 21.23 -21.76 -6.66
N LEU A 197 22.04 -20.82 -6.18
CA LEU A 197 23.37 -20.58 -6.73
C LEU A 197 24.30 -21.80 -6.65
N ALA A 198 24.18 -22.64 -5.61
CA ALA A 198 24.92 -23.90 -5.53
C ALA A 198 24.61 -24.87 -6.69
N THR A 199 23.33 -25.01 -7.08
CA THR A 199 22.94 -25.83 -8.24
C THR A 199 23.40 -25.19 -9.53
N LEU A 200 23.26 -23.87 -9.67
CA LEU A 200 23.74 -23.15 -10.84
C LEU A 200 25.24 -23.38 -11.05
N LEU A 201 26.05 -23.20 -10.00
CA LEU A 201 27.50 -23.36 -10.07
C LEU A 201 27.96 -24.81 -10.32
N ALA A 202 27.14 -25.80 -9.96
CA ALA A 202 27.41 -27.21 -10.24
C ALA A 202 27.13 -27.60 -11.70
N ASP A 203 26.15 -26.95 -12.34
CA ASP A 203 25.70 -27.27 -13.70
C ASP A 203 26.46 -26.53 -14.80
N VAL A 204 27.03 -25.38 -14.48
CA VAL A 204 27.67 -24.49 -15.44
C VAL A 204 29.01 -25.04 -15.91
N GLN A 205 29.31 -24.80 -17.19
CA GLN A 205 30.54 -25.28 -17.83
C GLN A 205 31.49 -24.11 -18.11
N PRO A 206 32.81 -24.31 -18.01
CA PRO A 206 33.81 -23.27 -18.29
C PRO A 206 33.72 -22.79 -19.75
N VAL A 207 33.87 -21.48 -19.97
CA VAL A 207 33.91 -20.86 -21.31
C VAL A 207 35.28 -20.22 -21.52
N ALA A 208 35.88 -20.44 -22.69
CA ALA A 208 37.12 -19.78 -23.05
C ALA A 208 36.91 -18.28 -23.28
N LEU A 209 37.81 -17.47 -22.70
CA LEU A 209 37.90 -16.04 -22.98
C LEU A 209 38.72 -15.83 -24.26
N VAL A 210 38.19 -15.08 -25.23
CA VAL A 210 38.99 -14.63 -26.38
C VAL A 210 39.67 -13.31 -26.05
N GLN A 211 40.98 -13.26 -26.27
CA GLN A 211 41.77 -12.02 -26.29
C GLN A 211 42.03 -11.66 -27.75
N GLY A 212 41.28 -10.72 -28.32
CA GLY A 212 41.47 -10.22 -29.70
C GLY A 212 40.19 -10.10 -30.52
N ASP A 213 40.30 -9.54 -31.73
CA ASP A 213 39.18 -9.27 -32.65
C ASP A 213 38.70 -10.51 -33.43
N ASP A 214 39.51 -11.59 -33.48
CA ASP A 214 39.17 -12.86 -34.14
C ASP A 214 38.43 -13.81 -33.18
N ALA A 215 37.26 -13.39 -32.72
CA ALA A 215 36.42 -14.20 -31.83
C ALA A 215 35.72 -15.32 -32.61
N ALA A 216 36.00 -16.57 -32.24
CA ALA A 216 35.11 -17.70 -32.57
C ALA A 216 33.70 -17.41 -32.03
N ALA A 217 32.67 -17.87 -32.75
CA ALA A 217 31.26 -17.57 -32.46
C ALA A 217 30.79 -17.93 -31.03
N ASP A 218 31.55 -18.79 -30.32
CA ASP A 218 31.23 -19.27 -28.97
C ASP A 218 31.95 -18.55 -27.83
N ALA A 219 32.84 -17.61 -28.10
CA ALA A 219 33.63 -16.93 -27.07
C ALA A 219 32.88 -15.77 -26.40
N LEU A 220 33.04 -15.62 -25.07
CA LEU A 220 32.50 -14.46 -24.36
C LEU A 220 33.36 -13.22 -24.59
N ARG A 221 32.74 -12.16 -25.10
CA ARG A 221 33.30 -10.80 -25.07
C ARG A 221 32.92 -10.14 -23.75
N LEU A 222 33.92 -9.79 -22.94
CA LEU A 222 33.68 -9.07 -21.70
C LEU A 222 33.19 -7.63 -21.98
N PRO A 223 32.33 -7.07 -21.12
CA PRO A 223 31.98 -5.65 -21.18
C PRO A 223 33.21 -4.76 -21.00
N PRO A 224 33.13 -3.47 -21.39
CA PRO A 224 34.21 -2.52 -21.14
C PRO A 224 34.53 -2.42 -19.65
N MET A 225 35.81 -2.18 -19.32
CA MET A 225 36.31 -2.14 -17.95
C MET A 225 35.55 -1.13 -17.06
N THR A 226 35.06 -0.03 -17.65
CA THR A 226 34.24 0.96 -16.96
C THR A 226 32.93 0.38 -16.42
N GLN A 227 32.27 -0.50 -17.19
CA GLN A 227 31.05 -1.18 -16.76
C GLN A 227 31.37 -2.22 -15.67
N LEU A 228 32.43 -3.00 -15.84
CA LEU A 228 32.85 -3.98 -14.83
C LEU A 228 33.20 -3.31 -13.49
N THR A 229 33.86 -2.15 -13.53
CA THR A 229 34.18 -1.36 -12.32
C THR A 229 32.91 -0.87 -11.65
N ARG A 230 31.95 -0.34 -12.41
CA ARG A 230 30.65 0.12 -11.88
C ARG A 230 29.86 -1.02 -11.23
N LEU A 231 29.86 -2.21 -11.83
CA LEU A 231 29.22 -3.40 -11.26
C LEU A 231 29.91 -3.82 -9.96
N ALA A 232 31.25 -3.85 -9.94
CA ALA A 232 32.01 -4.17 -8.74
C ALA A 232 31.78 -3.18 -7.59
N GLU A 233 31.72 -1.87 -7.88
CA GLU A 233 31.38 -0.85 -6.88
C GLU A 233 29.95 -1.00 -6.36
N THR A 234 29.01 -1.36 -7.24
CA THR A 234 27.62 -1.61 -6.86
C THR A 234 27.52 -2.83 -5.95
N ALA A 235 28.21 -3.93 -6.29
CA ALA A 235 28.30 -5.12 -5.44
C ALA A 235 28.95 -4.81 -4.09
N ARG A 236 30.00 -3.99 -4.07
CA ARG A 236 30.68 -3.54 -2.85
C ARG A 236 29.72 -2.78 -1.93
N LYS A 237 28.86 -1.91 -2.46
CA LYS A 237 27.85 -1.19 -1.67
C LYS A 237 26.90 -2.15 -0.97
N TYR A 238 26.44 -3.20 -1.66
CA TYR A 238 25.60 -4.24 -1.04
C TYR A 238 26.35 -5.01 0.06
N ALA A 239 27.63 -5.32 -0.14
CA ALA A 239 28.45 -6.00 0.87
C ALA A 239 28.68 -5.13 2.11
N ILE A 240 28.98 -3.83 1.93
CA ILE A 240 29.11 -2.87 3.04
C ILE A 240 27.78 -2.74 3.79
N TYR A 241 26.67 -2.58 3.06
CA TYR A 241 25.35 -2.49 3.69
C TYR A 241 25.01 -3.74 4.50
N HIS A 242 25.32 -4.94 3.98
CA HIS A 242 25.15 -6.18 4.74
C HIS A 242 25.99 -6.17 6.03
N ALA A 243 27.26 -5.76 5.92
CA ALA A 243 28.16 -5.65 7.07
C ALA A 243 27.64 -4.66 8.12
N ASP A 244 27.13 -3.50 7.70
CA ASP A 244 26.57 -2.48 8.61
C ASP A 244 25.36 -3.01 9.38
N VAL A 245 24.47 -3.76 8.72
CA VAL A 245 23.32 -4.40 9.39
C VAL A 245 23.79 -5.42 10.43
N ARG A 246 24.85 -6.18 10.14
CA ARG A 246 25.44 -7.16 11.05
C ARG A 246 26.19 -6.52 12.21
N CYS A 247 26.82 -5.36 12.00
CA CYS A 247 27.49 -4.59 13.05
C CYS A 247 26.58 -4.34 14.25
N VAL A 248 25.32 -3.95 14.01
CA VAL A 248 24.35 -3.71 15.08
C VAL A 248 24.16 -4.94 15.98
N THR A 249 24.11 -6.13 15.38
CA THR A 249 23.98 -7.38 16.14
C THR A 249 25.26 -7.69 16.91
N HIS A 250 26.42 -7.50 16.31
CA HIS A 250 27.71 -7.74 16.97
C HIS A 250 28.00 -6.74 18.09
N GLU A 251 27.67 -5.46 17.91
CA GLU A 251 27.78 -4.43 18.94
C GLU A 251 26.93 -4.78 20.17
N ALA A 252 25.69 -5.25 19.96
CA ALA A 252 24.82 -5.69 21.04
C ALA A 252 25.39 -6.88 21.85
N GLU A 253 26.23 -7.72 21.23
CA GLU A 253 26.93 -8.83 21.90
C GLU A 253 28.25 -8.40 22.57
N ILE A 254 28.96 -7.42 22.00
CA ILE A 254 30.24 -6.93 22.51
C ILE A 254 30.02 -6.01 23.72
N GLN A 255 29.02 -5.13 23.67
CA GLN A 255 28.80 -4.10 24.67
C GLN A 255 28.61 -4.65 26.10
N PRO A 256 27.82 -5.71 26.37
CA PRO A 256 27.72 -6.30 27.71
C PRO A 256 29.05 -6.89 28.21
N ARG A 257 29.86 -7.47 27.31
CA ARG A 257 31.18 -8.02 27.65
C ARG A 257 32.13 -6.89 28.05
N LEU A 258 32.18 -5.82 27.25
CA LEU A 258 32.96 -4.63 27.54
C LEU A 258 32.57 -4.05 28.91
N TYR A 259 31.29 -3.80 29.18
CA TYR A 259 30.85 -3.27 30.48
C TYR A 259 31.26 -4.16 31.65
N LYS A 260 31.19 -5.48 31.50
CA LYS A 260 31.63 -6.41 32.54
C LYS A 260 33.13 -6.30 32.81
N VAL A 261 33.95 -6.16 31.77
CA VAL A 261 35.41 -5.98 31.89
C VAL A 261 35.73 -4.62 32.53
N LEU A 262 35.12 -3.53 32.05
CA LEU A 262 35.33 -2.19 32.60
C LEU A 262 34.93 -2.11 34.07
N ASN A 263 33.79 -2.67 34.46
CA ASN A 263 33.34 -2.71 35.87
C ASN A 263 34.30 -3.51 36.75
N ARG A 264 34.85 -4.63 36.24
CA ARG A 264 35.85 -5.43 36.97
C ARG A 264 37.15 -4.65 37.17
N LEU A 265 37.64 -3.97 36.14
CA LEU A 265 38.84 -3.14 36.23
C LEU A 265 38.63 -1.98 37.20
N HIS A 266 37.54 -1.24 37.03
CA HIS A 266 37.20 -0.12 37.91
C HIS A 266 37.10 -0.57 39.37
N GLY A 267 36.40 -1.67 39.66
CA GLY A 267 36.29 -2.20 41.02
C GLY A 267 37.65 -2.59 41.62
N TYR A 268 38.51 -3.24 40.84
CA TYR A 268 39.86 -3.62 41.28
C TYR A 268 40.73 -2.40 41.61
N TYR A 269 40.80 -1.41 40.72
CA TYR A 269 41.61 -0.21 40.96
C TYR A 269 41.03 0.69 42.04
N SER A 270 39.69 0.78 42.16
CA SER A 270 39.05 1.55 43.24
C SER A 270 39.41 0.97 44.61
N GLN A 271 39.34 -0.37 44.76
CA GLN A 271 39.78 -1.03 45.99
C GLN A 271 41.26 -0.75 46.28
N GLN A 272 42.13 -0.84 45.26
CA GLN A 272 43.55 -0.54 45.44
C GLN A 272 43.81 0.92 45.84
N ILE A 273 43.05 1.86 45.29
CA ILE A 273 43.15 3.30 45.62
C ILE A 273 42.69 3.57 47.05
N GLU A 274 41.59 2.92 47.48
CA GLU A 274 41.08 3.02 48.86
C GLU A 274 42.05 2.43 49.88
N ASP A 275 42.74 1.34 49.53
CA ASP A 275 43.74 0.69 50.38
C ASP A 275 45.03 1.54 50.57
N VAL A 276 45.24 2.58 49.75
CA VAL A 276 46.34 3.55 49.93
C VAL A 276 45.95 4.57 51.02
N TYR A 277 46.41 4.30 52.25
CA TYR A 277 46.24 5.20 53.40
C TYR A 277 46.97 6.53 53.20
N ASP A 278 46.34 7.63 53.63
CA ASP A 278 46.91 9.00 53.58
C ASP A 278 48.26 9.13 54.31
N SER A 279 48.51 8.27 55.32
CA SER A 279 49.79 8.21 56.04
C SER A 279 50.95 7.66 55.20
N HIS A 280 50.67 6.88 54.15
CA HIS A 280 51.65 6.22 53.28
C HIS A 280 51.78 6.88 51.89
N ASP A 281 50.95 7.88 51.60
CA ASP A 281 50.99 8.71 50.39
C ASP A 281 50.54 10.16 50.67
N PRO A 282 51.26 10.91 51.53
CA PRO A 282 50.86 12.27 51.91
C PRO A 282 50.87 13.26 50.74
N THR A 283 51.60 12.95 49.66
CA THR A 283 51.63 13.74 48.42
C THR A 283 50.54 13.34 47.43
N GLY A 284 49.87 12.21 47.63
CA GLY A 284 48.86 11.67 46.72
C GLY A 284 49.43 11.25 45.35
N GLU A 285 50.73 10.98 45.26
CA GLU A 285 51.38 10.62 43.99
C GLU A 285 51.06 9.19 43.59
N LYS A 286 50.97 8.26 44.55
CA LYS A 286 50.62 6.86 44.26
C LYS A 286 49.15 6.74 43.85
N ARG A 287 48.25 7.47 44.51
CA ARG A 287 46.83 7.53 44.13
C ARG A 287 46.67 8.02 42.68
N ARG A 288 47.33 9.13 42.33
CA ARG A 288 47.33 9.66 40.95
C ARG A 288 47.91 8.68 39.93
N ALA A 289 49.01 7.99 40.27
CA ALA A 289 49.60 7.00 39.36
C ALA A 289 48.66 5.79 39.10
N LEU A 290 47.90 5.36 40.11
CA LEU A 290 46.88 4.29 39.95
C LEU A 290 45.69 4.77 39.13
N GLU A 291 45.24 6.01 39.33
CA GLU A 291 44.19 6.63 38.52
C GLU A 291 44.60 6.73 37.04
N ASP A 292 45.83 7.18 36.76
CA ASP A 292 46.37 7.25 35.40
C ASP A 292 46.50 5.86 34.75
N ASP A 293 46.93 4.84 35.51
CA ASP A 293 46.98 3.46 35.00
C ASP A 293 45.58 2.90 34.72
N LEU A 294 44.60 3.17 35.60
CA LEU A 294 43.20 2.82 35.38
C LEU A 294 42.69 3.47 34.09
N GLN A 295 42.89 4.78 33.90
CA GLN A 295 42.44 5.47 32.68
C GLN A 295 43.08 4.89 31.41
N ARG A 296 44.39 4.59 31.45
CA ARG A 296 45.07 3.91 30.34
C ARG A 296 44.47 2.53 30.06
N LYS A 297 44.22 1.72 31.10
CA LYS A 297 43.65 0.37 30.96
C LYS A 297 42.22 0.40 30.43
N LEU A 298 41.40 1.34 30.90
CA LEU A 298 40.05 1.55 30.37
C LEU A 298 40.10 1.92 28.88
N ALA A 299 41.01 2.82 28.49
CA ALA A 299 41.18 3.20 27.08
C ALA A 299 41.67 2.03 26.21
N GLU A 300 42.62 1.22 26.69
CA GLU A 300 43.08 -0.01 26.03
C GLU A 300 41.92 -0.99 25.83
N GLU A 301 41.09 -1.24 26.84
CA GLU A 301 39.95 -2.14 26.73
C GLU A 301 38.86 -1.61 25.79
N VAL A 302 38.58 -0.30 25.82
CA VAL A 302 37.64 0.32 24.89
C VAL A 302 38.13 0.19 23.44
N GLU A 303 39.42 0.41 23.18
CA GLU A 303 39.98 0.27 21.84
C GLU A 303 40.05 -1.20 21.40
N ASN A 304 40.33 -2.14 22.32
CA ASN A 304 40.31 -3.58 22.02
C ASN A 304 38.90 -4.07 21.66
N HIS A 305 37.85 -3.54 22.31
CA HIS A 305 36.46 -3.88 22.02
C HIS A 305 35.85 -3.03 20.89
N ARG A 306 36.62 -2.11 20.29
CA ARG A 306 36.15 -1.31 19.15
C ARG A 306 35.97 -2.22 17.94
N LEU A 307 34.74 -2.34 17.47
CA LEU A 307 34.43 -3.11 16.27
C LEU A 307 35.06 -2.45 15.03
N ARG A 308 35.95 -3.20 14.37
CA ARG A 308 36.56 -2.85 13.08
C ARG A 308 36.07 -3.83 12.04
N VAL A 309 35.64 -3.32 10.89
CA VAL A 309 35.11 -4.13 9.80
C VAL A 309 35.98 -3.98 8.56
N GLY A 310 36.44 -5.10 8.02
CA GLY A 310 37.12 -5.18 6.73
C GLY A 310 36.22 -5.87 5.72
N VAL A 311 36.09 -5.31 4.51
CA VAL A 311 35.36 -5.91 3.39
C VAL A 311 36.30 -6.03 2.20
N GLU A 312 36.60 -7.26 1.78
CA GLU A 312 37.57 -7.57 0.73
C GLU A 312 36.94 -8.47 -0.34
N LEU A 313 37.19 -8.16 -1.62
CA LEU A 313 36.74 -9.01 -2.73
C LEU A 313 37.67 -10.23 -2.82
N VAL A 314 37.10 -11.43 -2.70
CA VAL A 314 37.86 -12.69 -2.78
C VAL A 314 37.85 -13.25 -4.20
N SER A 315 36.69 -13.25 -4.84
CA SER A 315 36.54 -13.78 -6.20
C SER A 315 35.36 -13.15 -6.91
N TYR A 316 35.43 -13.12 -8.24
CA TYR A 316 34.28 -12.80 -9.07
C TYR A 316 34.11 -13.82 -10.21
N ALA A 317 32.86 -14.11 -10.56
CA ALA A 317 32.49 -15.02 -11.62
C ALA A 317 31.46 -14.38 -12.55
N ILE A 318 31.50 -14.75 -13.82
CA ILE A 318 30.53 -14.34 -14.84
C ILE A 318 29.88 -15.60 -15.40
N ILE A 319 28.55 -15.68 -15.30
CA ILE A 319 27.77 -16.79 -15.83
C ILE A 319 26.93 -16.31 -17.01
N GLN A 320 27.13 -16.92 -18.18
CA GLN A 320 26.25 -16.77 -19.33
C GLN A 320 24.98 -17.60 -19.13
N MET A 321 23.85 -16.92 -18.96
CA MET A 321 22.52 -17.50 -18.88
C MET A 321 21.87 -17.48 -20.26
N PRO A 322 21.52 -18.66 -20.83
CA PRO A 322 20.82 -18.69 -22.11
C PRO A 322 19.37 -18.23 -21.91
N VAL A 323 18.96 -17.19 -22.63
CA VAL A 323 17.61 -16.64 -22.60
C VAL A 323 17.06 -16.59 -24.01
N ALA A 324 15.89 -17.17 -24.24
CA ALA A 324 15.18 -17.00 -25.50
C ALA A 324 14.23 -15.81 -25.37
N THR A 325 14.36 -14.84 -26.27
CA THR A 325 13.48 -13.67 -26.34
C THR A 325 12.62 -13.73 -27.59
N ALA A 326 11.37 -13.31 -27.44
CA ALA A 326 10.41 -13.13 -28.52
C ALA A 326 9.99 -11.65 -28.52
N ASP A 327 10.48 -10.91 -29.50
CA ASP A 327 10.11 -9.53 -29.75
C ASP A 327 8.95 -9.52 -30.75
N VAL A 328 7.77 -9.18 -30.26
CA VAL A 328 6.49 -9.22 -30.98
C VAL A 328 6.00 -7.79 -31.19
N THR A 329 5.69 -7.42 -32.43
CA THR A 329 4.94 -6.19 -32.72
C THR A 329 3.47 -6.53 -32.88
N LEU A 330 2.63 -6.01 -31.99
CA LEU A 330 1.18 -6.14 -32.04
C LEU A 330 0.57 -4.95 -32.78
N SER A 331 -0.45 -5.21 -33.60
CA SER A 331 -1.19 -4.14 -34.29
C SER A 331 -2.69 -4.43 -34.34
N ASP A 332 -3.51 -3.39 -34.14
CA ASP A 332 -4.96 -3.40 -34.38
C ASP A 332 -5.33 -2.78 -35.74
N GLY A 333 -4.33 -2.51 -36.59
CA GLY A 333 -4.47 -1.81 -37.87
C GLY A 333 -4.45 -0.28 -37.78
N LYS A 334 -4.58 0.31 -36.58
CA LYS A 334 -4.47 1.76 -36.33
C LYS A 334 -3.24 2.12 -35.51
N GLN A 335 -2.92 1.28 -34.53
CA GLN A 335 -1.81 1.41 -33.61
C GLN A 335 -0.87 0.21 -33.73
N GLU A 336 0.39 0.41 -33.33
CA GLU A 336 1.38 -0.65 -33.19
C GLU A 336 2.07 -0.53 -31.82
N ALA A 337 2.32 -1.67 -31.17
CA ALA A 337 3.06 -1.73 -29.92
C ALA A 337 4.06 -2.88 -29.94
N ALA A 338 5.28 -2.62 -29.48
CA ALA A 338 6.30 -3.65 -29.31
C ALA A 338 6.18 -4.30 -27.93
N VAL A 339 6.23 -5.62 -27.92
CA VAL A 339 6.20 -6.47 -26.73
C VAL A 339 7.41 -7.37 -26.76
N SER A 340 8.16 -7.45 -25.66
CA SER A 340 9.22 -8.44 -25.50
C SER A 340 8.81 -9.43 -24.41
N VAL A 341 8.90 -10.71 -24.73
CA VAL A 341 8.75 -11.81 -23.76
C VAL A 341 10.07 -12.56 -23.72
N ALA A 342 10.56 -12.85 -22.54
CA ALA A 342 11.80 -13.59 -22.35
C ALA A 342 11.53 -14.89 -21.58
N ARG A 343 12.24 -15.95 -21.95
CA ARG A 343 12.25 -17.22 -21.21
C ARG A 343 13.68 -17.58 -20.87
N ASN A 344 13.95 -17.76 -19.59
CA ASN A 344 15.22 -18.30 -19.13
C ASN A 344 15.29 -19.78 -19.50
N LEU A 345 16.23 -20.16 -20.37
CA LEU A 345 16.35 -21.55 -20.84
C LEU A 345 16.98 -22.48 -19.81
N TYR A 346 17.54 -21.95 -18.73
CA TYR A 346 18.06 -22.75 -17.61
C TYR A 346 16.99 -23.01 -16.55
N THR A 347 16.30 -21.97 -16.06
CA THR A 347 15.28 -22.10 -15.01
C THR A 347 13.89 -22.43 -15.54
N GLY A 348 13.62 -22.13 -16.81
CA GLY A 348 12.30 -22.25 -17.43
C GLY A 348 11.37 -21.07 -17.14
N GLU A 349 11.79 -20.12 -16.31
CA GLU A 349 11.03 -18.93 -15.93
C GLU A 349 10.67 -18.09 -17.16
N LEU A 350 9.42 -17.64 -17.22
CA LEU A 350 8.85 -16.91 -18.34
C LEU A 350 8.50 -15.49 -17.90
N GLN A 351 9.28 -14.52 -18.34
CA GLN A 351 9.04 -13.10 -18.13
C GLN A 351 8.09 -12.57 -19.19
N ARG A 352 6.86 -12.24 -18.76
CA ARG A 352 5.80 -11.72 -19.63
C ARG A 352 5.78 -10.20 -19.66
N ALA A 353 5.10 -9.66 -20.67
CA ALA A 353 4.74 -8.26 -20.72
C ALA A 353 3.91 -7.88 -19.48
N ARG A 354 4.05 -6.64 -19.02
CA ARG A 354 3.27 -6.09 -17.91
C ARG A 354 2.20 -5.15 -18.42
N CYS A 355 1.01 -5.21 -17.81
CA CYS A 355 -0.08 -4.30 -18.11
C CYS A 355 0.32 -2.86 -17.77
N HIS A 356 0.00 -1.91 -18.65
CA HIS A 356 0.29 -0.50 -18.45
C HIS A 356 -0.43 0.09 -17.21
N ALA A 357 -1.68 -0.32 -16.95
CA ALA A 357 -2.45 0.17 -15.81
C ALA A 357 -2.12 -0.52 -14.46
N CYS A 358 -2.13 -1.85 -14.38
CA CYS A 358 -1.98 -2.56 -13.10
C CYS A 358 -0.57 -3.13 -12.85
N HIS A 359 0.33 -3.04 -13.82
CA HIS A 359 1.71 -3.56 -13.77
C HIS A 359 1.88 -5.06 -13.52
N LYS A 360 0.77 -5.83 -13.50
CA LYS A 360 0.82 -7.28 -13.43
C LYS A 360 1.25 -7.88 -14.77
N GLU A 361 1.94 -9.00 -14.69
CA GLU A 361 2.27 -9.81 -15.86
C GLU A 361 1.01 -10.36 -16.51
N MET A 362 0.97 -10.32 -17.83
CA MET A 362 -0.23 -10.67 -18.59
C MET A 362 0.08 -11.69 -19.68
N SER A 363 -0.88 -12.61 -19.87
CA SER A 363 -0.86 -13.60 -20.94
C SER A 363 -1.75 -13.19 -22.11
N THR A 364 -2.88 -12.55 -21.81
CA THR A 364 -3.77 -11.90 -22.77
C THR A 364 -3.36 -10.45 -22.91
N ILE A 365 -3.16 -10.02 -24.16
CA ILE A 365 -2.71 -8.66 -24.48
C ILE A 365 -3.73 -8.02 -25.39
N ALA A 366 -4.21 -6.86 -24.98
CA ALA A 366 -5.00 -5.96 -25.79
C ALA A 366 -4.28 -4.61 -25.97
N LEU A 367 -4.58 -3.92 -27.05
CA LEU A 367 -4.18 -2.52 -27.24
C LEU A 367 -5.35 -1.60 -26.97
N ASP A 368 -5.12 -0.56 -26.18
CA ASP A 368 -6.07 0.55 -26.11
C ASP A 368 -5.96 1.45 -27.35
N ARG A 369 -6.88 2.41 -27.50
CA ARG A 369 -6.88 3.37 -28.61
C ARG A 369 -5.58 4.19 -28.76
N ASN A 370 -4.76 4.25 -27.70
CA ASN A 370 -3.50 4.98 -27.64
C ASN A 370 -2.27 4.06 -27.82
N GLY A 371 -2.48 2.76 -28.04
CA GLY A 371 -1.40 1.78 -28.21
C GLY A 371 -0.82 1.24 -26.90
N HIS A 372 -1.46 1.45 -25.75
CA HIS A 372 -1.01 0.88 -24.48
C HIS A 372 -1.34 -0.61 -24.38
N LEU A 373 -0.41 -1.36 -23.78
CA LEU A 373 -0.51 -2.80 -23.54
C LEU A 373 -1.35 -3.10 -22.29
N MET A 374 -2.47 -3.79 -22.47
CA MET A 374 -3.49 -3.98 -21.42
C MET A 374 -3.85 -5.45 -21.20
N CYS A 375 -4.06 -5.81 -19.93
CA CYS A 375 -4.72 -7.07 -19.58
C CYS A 375 -6.24 -6.95 -19.70
N ASP A 376 -6.93 -8.09 -19.76
CA ASP A 376 -8.39 -8.16 -19.90
C ASP A 376 -9.13 -7.36 -18.81
N ASP A 377 -8.71 -7.50 -17.55
CA ASP A 377 -9.34 -6.83 -16.40
C ASP A 377 -9.24 -5.29 -16.41
N CYS A 378 -8.29 -4.74 -17.17
CA CYS A 378 -8.04 -3.30 -17.20
C CYS A 378 -8.46 -2.67 -18.54
N LEU A 379 -9.07 -3.46 -19.43
CA LEU A 379 -9.58 -3.04 -20.72
C LEU A 379 -11.07 -2.72 -20.60
N PHE A 380 -11.43 -1.48 -20.91
CA PHE A 380 -12.80 -0.99 -20.84
C PHE A 380 -13.30 -0.57 -22.21
N GLN A 381 -14.59 -0.75 -22.47
CA GLN A 381 -15.21 -0.33 -23.72
C GLN A 381 -16.09 0.90 -23.50
N CYS A 382 -15.84 1.97 -24.26
CA CYS A 382 -16.70 3.15 -24.22
C CYS A 382 -18.10 2.80 -24.72
N ALA A 383 -19.13 3.05 -23.89
CA ALA A 383 -20.51 2.75 -24.25
C ALA A 383 -21.06 3.59 -25.42
N ALA A 384 -20.41 4.71 -25.75
CA ALA A 384 -20.82 5.61 -26.83
C ALA A 384 -20.09 5.36 -28.16
N CYS A 385 -18.76 5.31 -28.16
CA CYS A 385 -17.98 5.12 -29.40
C CYS A 385 -17.47 3.68 -29.62
N LEU A 386 -17.65 2.79 -28.63
CA LEU A 386 -17.16 1.40 -28.64
C LEU A 386 -15.64 1.24 -28.69
N ASP A 387 -14.86 2.33 -28.62
CA ASP A 387 -13.41 2.28 -28.49
C ASP A 387 -12.99 1.59 -27.19
N LEU A 388 -11.86 0.90 -27.24
CA LEU A 388 -11.24 0.23 -26.10
C LEU A 388 -10.23 1.16 -25.42
N LEU A 389 -10.32 1.30 -24.11
CA LEU A 389 -9.51 2.21 -23.30
C LEU A 389 -8.94 1.49 -22.09
N CYS A 390 -7.74 1.88 -21.68
CA CYS A 390 -7.23 1.48 -20.37
C CYS A 390 -7.83 2.33 -19.24
N ALA A 391 -7.80 1.80 -18.01
CA ALA A 391 -8.17 2.54 -16.80
C ALA A 391 -7.51 3.93 -16.72
N THR A 392 -6.21 4.01 -17.08
CA THR A 392 -5.42 5.25 -17.00
C THR A 392 -5.80 6.28 -18.06
N CYS A 393 -6.21 5.84 -19.25
CA CYS A 393 -6.63 6.74 -20.34
C CYS A 393 -8.05 7.29 -20.17
N GLY A 394 -8.74 6.94 -19.08
CA GLY A 394 -9.85 7.74 -18.58
C GLY A 394 -11.21 7.32 -19.11
N VAL A 395 -11.65 6.13 -18.69
CA VAL A 395 -13.08 5.82 -18.61
C VAL A 395 -13.65 6.40 -17.33
N ALA A 396 -14.74 7.15 -17.47
CA ALA A 396 -15.51 7.64 -16.34
C ALA A 396 -16.92 7.07 -16.40
N VAL A 397 -17.44 6.68 -15.25
CA VAL A 397 -18.81 6.18 -15.12
C VAL A 397 -19.75 7.37 -15.10
N CYS A 398 -20.75 7.38 -15.98
CA CYS A 398 -21.74 8.44 -15.99
C CYS A 398 -22.61 8.35 -14.72
N PRO A 399 -22.75 9.42 -13.92
CA PRO A 399 -23.52 9.37 -12.66
C PRO A 399 -25.02 9.12 -12.84
N VAL A 400 -25.53 9.23 -14.07
CA VAL A 400 -26.95 9.07 -14.38
C VAL A 400 -27.25 7.65 -14.86
N CYS A 401 -26.54 7.15 -15.87
CA CYS A 401 -26.82 5.84 -16.47
C CYS A 401 -25.83 4.73 -16.08
N GLN A 402 -24.79 5.06 -15.31
CA GLN A 402 -23.74 4.14 -14.87
C GLN A 402 -22.94 3.46 -16.00
N LYS A 403 -23.05 3.96 -17.24
CA LYS A 403 -22.25 3.49 -18.36
C LYS A 403 -20.89 4.18 -18.39
N GLU A 404 -19.85 3.43 -18.73
CA GLU A 404 -18.48 3.93 -18.90
C GLU A 404 -18.31 4.65 -20.22
N ASN A 405 -17.74 5.87 -20.19
CA ASN A 405 -17.53 6.68 -21.37
C ASN A 405 -16.10 7.23 -21.41
N CYS A 406 -15.51 7.27 -22.61
CA CYS A 406 -14.23 7.92 -22.83
C CYS A 406 -14.33 9.44 -22.69
N ASP A 407 -13.18 10.10 -22.61
CA ASP A 407 -13.02 11.56 -22.53
C ASP A 407 -13.66 12.34 -23.67
N ARG A 408 -13.72 11.75 -24.86
CA ARG A 408 -14.36 12.37 -26.04
C ARG A 408 -15.88 12.25 -26.04
N CYS A 409 -16.41 11.23 -25.38
CA CYS A 409 -17.86 10.96 -25.34
C CYS A 409 -18.52 11.40 -24.04
N SER A 410 -17.74 12.00 -23.13
CA SER A 410 -18.22 12.51 -21.87
C SER A 410 -17.77 13.95 -21.67
N HIS A 411 -18.53 14.67 -20.85
CA HIS A 411 -18.30 16.07 -20.54
C HIS A 411 -18.28 16.22 -19.02
N GLU A 412 -17.37 17.05 -18.51
CA GLU A 412 -17.28 17.35 -17.08
C GLU A 412 -18.46 18.23 -16.66
N CYS A 413 -19.18 17.78 -15.63
CA CYS A 413 -20.26 18.54 -15.03
C CYS A 413 -19.67 19.68 -14.20
N TRP A 414 -20.03 20.92 -14.51
CA TRP A 414 -19.55 22.08 -13.75
C TRP A 414 -19.94 22.03 -12.26
N ALA A 415 -21.07 21.39 -11.92
CA ALA A 415 -21.60 21.36 -10.57
C ALA A 415 -20.96 20.30 -9.66
N CYS A 416 -20.67 19.09 -10.16
CA CYS A 416 -20.10 18.00 -9.35
C CYS A 416 -18.67 17.59 -9.74
N GLY A 417 -18.15 18.08 -10.86
CA GLY A 417 -16.84 17.69 -11.40
C GLY A 417 -16.81 16.31 -12.06
N GLU A 418 -17.87 15.50 -11.94
CA GLU A 418 -17.95 14.18 -12.56
C GLU A 418 -18.27 14.26 -14.06
N ARG A 419 -17.89 13.22 -14.80
CA ARG A 419 -18.08 13.15 -16.25
C ARG A 419 -19.40 12.46 -16.61
N ALA A 420 -20.29 13.17 -17.29
CA ALA A 420 -21.55 12.63 -17.79
C ALA A 420 -21.48 12.38 -19.30
N CYS A 421 -22.21 11.38 -19.80
CA CYS A 421 -22.31 11.15 -21.24
C CYS A 421 -23.13 12.25 -21.92
N ALA A 422 -22.98 12.39 -23.24
CA ALA A 422 -23.66 13.40 -24.04
C ALA A 422 -25.21 13.39 -23.91
N GLU A 423 -25.82 12.23 -23.64
CA GLU A 423 -27.27 12.09 -23.44
C GLU A 423 -27.76 12.60 -22.07
N HIS A 424 -26.86 12.65 -21.08
CA HIS A 424 -27.19 12.97 -19.70
C HIS A 424 -26.55 14.27 -19.20
N ILE A 425 -26.15 15.13 -20.13
CA ILE A 425 -25.64 16.46 -19.86
C ILE A 425 -26.36 17.48 -20.75
N SER A 426 -26.61 18.66 -20.20
CA SER A 426 -27.20 19.76 -20.95
C SER A 426 -26.77 21.11 -20.38
N ARG A 427 -26.86 22.16 -21.18
CA ARG A 427 -26.56 23.53 -20.74
C ARG A 427 -27.68 24.07 -19.87
N CYS A 428 -27.32 24.62 -18.72
CA CYS A 428 -28.28 25.31 -17.88
C CYS A 428 -28.72 26.63 -18.55
N PRO A 429 -30.02 26.93 -18.69
CA PRO A 429 -30.48 28.18 -19.32
C PRO A 429 -30.12 29.45 -18.52
N VAL A 430 -29.70 29.31 -17.26
CA VAL A 430 -29.37 30.44 -16.36
C VAL A 430 -27.87 30.77 -16.38
N CYS A 431 -26.99 29.80 -16.11
CA CYS A 431 -25.54 30.03 -16.12
C CYS A 431 -24.85 29.67 -17.44
N GLN A 432 -25.53 28.96 -18.35
CA GLN A 432 -24.99 28.46 -19.63
C GLN A 432 -23.91 27.36 -19.52
N ASP A 433 -23.60 26.91 -18.30
CA ASP A 433 -22.66 25.82 -18.06
C ASP A 433 -23.28 24.44 -18.34
N ASP A 434 -22.43 23.47 -18.73
CA ASP A 434 -22.79 22.08 -18.94
C ASP A 434 -22.92 21.36 -17.58
N VAL A 435 -24.12 20.87 -17.27
CA VAL A 435 -24.43 20.25 -15.98
C VAL A 435 -25.15 18.92 -16.20
N CYS A 436 -24.75 17.88 -15.47
CA CYS A 436 -25.36 16.57 -15.60
C CYS A 436 -26.82 16.56 -15.12
N HIS A 437 -27.64 15.68 -15.69
CA HIS A 437 -29.06 15.58 -15.33
C HIS A 437 -29.30 15.21 -13.86
N ALA A 438 -28.31 14.62 -13.16
CA ALA A 438 -28.39 14.38 -11.71
C ALA A 438 -28.28 15.68 -10.89
N CYS A 439 -27.51 16.68 -11.36
CA CYS A 439 -27.35 17.98 -10.72
C CYS A 439 -28.40 19.01 -11.19
N GLN A 440 -29.18 18.66 -12.21
CA GLN A 440 -30.30 19.45 -12.69
C GLN A 440 -31.63 18.96 -12.12
N THR A 441 -32.63 19.83 -12.11
CA THR A 441 -34.01 19.49 -11.79
C THR A 441 -34.94 20.40 -12.59
N GLU A 442 -36.12 19.89 -12.92
CA GLU A 442 -37.14 20.66 -13.63
C GLU A 442 -37.89 21.58 -12.66
N CYS A 443 -38.18 22.80 -13.11
CA CYS A 443 -39.08 23.68 -12.40
C CYS A 443 -40.49 23.07 -12.35
N ALA A 444 -41.04 22.86 -11.15
CA ALA A 444 -42.36 22.27 -11.00
C ALA A 444 -43.49 23.07 -11.68
N GLN A 445 -43.30 24.38 -11.88
CA GLN A 445 -44.29 25.25 -12.51
C GLN A 445 -44.20 25.31 -14.04
N CYS A 446 -43.00 25.33 -14.63
CA CYS A 446 -42.82 25.56 -16.07
C CYS A 446 -42.11 24.43 -16.82
N GLY A 447 -41.65 23.40 -16.11
CA GLY A 447 -40.90 22.27 -16.68
C GLY A 447 -39.48 22.61 -17.14
N ALA A 448 -39.03 23.87 -17.07
CA ALA A 448 -37.68 24.25 -17.48
C ALA A 448 -36.64 23.58 -16.59
N ARG A 449 -35.73 22.81 -17.19
CA ARG A 449 -34.64 22.13 -16.51
C ARG A 449 -33.45 23.05 -16.30
N GLN A 450 -32.98 23.17 -15.07
CA GLN A 450 -31.85 24.02 -14.70
C GLN A 450 -31.10 23.44 -13.49
N CYS A 451 -29.93 23.99 -13.18
CA CYS A 451 -29.16 23.60 -12.01
C CYS A 451 -30.01 23.74 -10.73
N ARG A 452 -29.89 22.77 -9.82
CA ARG A 452 -30.56 22.85 -8.50
C ARG A 452 -30.23 24.12 -7.74
N SER A 453 -29.02 24.66 -7.91
CA SER A 453 -28.58 25.93 -7.32
C SER A 453 -29.35 27.16 -7.79
N HIS A 454 -29.99 27.11 -8.97
CA HIS A 454 -30.82 28.20 -9.51
C HIS A 454 -32.32 28.03 -9.21
N LEU A 455 -32.71 26.93 -8.57
CA LEU A 455 -34.07 26.70 -8.13
C LEU A 455 -34.26 27.19 -6.69
N ARG A 456 -35.50 27.55 -6.38
CA ARG A 456 -35.94 27.94 -5.03
C ARG A 456 -37.01 26.95 -4.57
N ALA A 457 -37.04 26.66 -3.28
CA ALA A 457 -38.14 25.88 -2.68
C ALA A 457 -39.44 26.68 -2.74
N ASP A 458 -40.52 26.07 -3.24
CA ASP A 458 -41.87 26.62 -3.14
C ASP A 458 -42.37 26.48 -1.68
N CYS A 459 -42.87 27.57 -1.11
CA CYS A 459 -43.44 27.56 0.23
C CYS A 459 -44.80 26.88 0.33
N VAL A 460 -45.46 26.61 -0.80
CA VAL A 460 -46.69 25.82 -0.86
C VAL A 460 -46.29 24.34 -0.99
N THR A 461 -45.98 23.72 0.15
CA THR A 461 -45.74 22.28 0.22
C THR A 461 -47.04 21.49 0.10
N PRO A 462 -47.13 20.47 -0.76
CA PRO A 462 -48.21 19.50 -0.70
C PRO A 462 -48.20 18.76 0.65
N ALA A 463 -49.37 18.34 1.13
CA ALA A 463 -49.60 17.87 2.51
C ALA A 463 -48.76 16.67 3.00
N ALA A 464 -47.93 16.07 2.14
CA ALA A 464 -47.11 14.89 2.47
C ALA A 464 -45.72 14.87 1.77
N GLY A 465 -45.21 16.00 1.27
CA GLY A 465 -44.03 16.01 0.39
C GLY A 465 -42.93 17.00 0.75
N SER A 466 -41.73 16.75 0.24
CA SER A 466 -40.65 17.74 0.15
C SER A 466 -41.10 18.95 -0.68
N PRO A 467 -40.61 20.17 -0.37
CA PRO A 467 -40.98 21.35 -1.16
C PRO A 467 -40.55 21.17 -2.61
N GLU A 468 -41.47 21.46 -3.52
CA GLU A 468 -41.20 21.49 -4.95
C GLU A 468 -40.22 22.62 -5.27
N LEU A 469 -39.42 22.43 -6.32
CA LEU A 469 -38.41 23.39 -6.73
C LEU A 469 -38.90 24.20 -7.93
N ILE A 470 -38.86 25.52 -7.81
CA ILE A 470 -39.34 26.47 -8.83
C ILE A 470 -38.22 27.40 -9.29
N CYS A 471 -38.23 27.78 -10.57
CA CYS A 471 -37.20 28.67 -11.13
C CYS A 471 -37.38 30.11 -10.68
N ALA A 472 -36.32 30.92 -10.79
CA ALA A 472 -36.34 32.32 -10.38
C ALA A 472 -37.45 33.15 -11.06
N SER A 473 -37.82 32.82 -12.31
CA SER A 473 -38.88 33.48 -13.07
C SER A 473 -40.29 33.12 -12.55
N CYS A 474 -40.49 31.89 -12.06
CA CYS A 474 -41.76 31.46 -11.46
C CYS A 474 -41.86 31.82 -9.98
N ALA A 475 -40.72 32.00 -9.30
CA ALA A 475 -40.63 32.27 -7.88
C ALA A 475 -40.96 33.74 -7.55
N VAL A 476 -42.23 34.01 -7.32
CA VAL A 476 -42.72 35.31 -6.82
C VAL A 476 -42.71 35.30 -5.28
N ARG A 477 -42.30 36.41 -4.65
CA ARG A 477 -42.25 36.52 -3.18
C ARG A 477 -43.64 36.87 -2.62
N CYS A 478 -44.13 36.09 -1.67
CA CYS A 478 -45.41 36.32 -1.00
C CYS A 478 -45.32 37.49 -0.02
N ALA A 479 -46.24 38.45 -0.10
CA ALA A 479 -46.30 39.60 0.81
C ALA A 479 -46.62 39.21 2.28
N GLY A 480 -47.22 38.03 2.49
CA GLY A 480 -47.60 37.55 3.83
C GLY A 480 -46.44 36.90 4.58
N CYS A 481 -45.83 35.85 4.01
CA CYS A 481 -44.76 35.10 4.66
C CYS A 481 -43.35 35.46 4.17
N ASN A 482 -43.21 36.32 3.17
CA ASN A 482 -41.94 36.67 2.52
C ASN A 482 -41.17 35.50 1.89
N GLN A 483 -41.80 34.32 1.75
CA GLN A 483 -41.24 33.16 1.06
C GLN A 483 -41.64 33.15 -0.42
N TYR A 484 -40.91 32.38 -1.23
CA TYR A 484 -41.18 32.23 -2.66
C TYR A 484 -42.26 31.20 -2.92
N SER A 485 -43.10 31.43 -3.93
CA SER A 485 -44.05 30.45 -4.44
C SER A 485 -44.28 30.65 -5.93
N ALA A 486 -44.84 29.65 -6.60
CA ALA A 486 -45.51 29.83 -7.90
C ALA A 486 -47.05 29.88 -7.74
N HIS A 487 -47.57 29.45 -6.59
CA HIS A 487 -49.00 29.29 -6.35
C HIS A 487 -49.57 30.46 -5.56
N PHE A 488 -50.18 31.39 -6.29
CA PHE A 488 -50.79 32.61 -5.75
C PHE A 488 -52.26 32.68 -6.04
N ASP A 489 -52.97 33.35 -5.13
CA ASP A 489 -54.32 33.83 -5.36
C ASP A 489 -54.49 35.23 -4.72
N VAL A 490 -55.60 35.90 -4.98
CA VAL A 490 -55.85 37.29 -4.57
C VAL A 490 -56.66 37.32 -3.27
N CYS A 491 -56.26 38.19 -2.33
CA CYS A 491 -57.05 38.47 -1.14
C CYS A 491 -58.24 39.35 -1.49
N ASP A 492 -59.46 38.85 -1.27
CA ASP A 492 -60.71 39.55 -1.58
C ASP A 492 -60.88 40.88 -0.82
N ALA A 493 -60.20 41.04 0.33
CA ALA A 493 -60.27 42.25 1.15
C ALA A 493 -59.27 43.35 0.72
N SER A 494 -58.11 42.97 0.19
CA SER A 494 -57.01 43.92 -0.07
C SER A 494 -56.63 44.06 -1.55
N GLY A 495 -57.04 43.11 -2.39
CA GLY A 495 -56.58 43.01 -3.78
C GLY A 495 -55.13 42.55 -3.94
N GLN A 496 -54.40 42.33 -2.84
CA GLN A 496 -53.00 41.87 -2.90
C GLN A 496 -52.91 40.35 -3.13
N ARG A 497 -51.82 39.91 -3.74
CA ARG A 497 -51.54 38.49 -4.00
C ARG A 497 -50.81 37.85 -2.83
N PHE A 498 -51.31 36.70 -2.38
CA PHE A 498 -50.69 35.89 -1.34
C PHE A 498 -50.54 34.45 -1.82
N CYS A 499 -49.54 33.73 -1.30
CA CYS A 499 -49.41 32.31 -1.59
C CYS A 499 -50.59 31.55 -0.99
N LEU A 500 -50.93 30.40 -1.58
CA LEU A 500 -52.08 29.59 -1.14
C LEU A 500 -51.99 29.17 0.33
N ASN A 501 -50.79 29.02 0.89
CA ASN A 501 -50.60 28.71 2.32
C ASN A 501 -50.95 29.88 3.26
N CYS A 502 -50.72 31.12 2.81
CA CYS A 502 -51.03 32.33 3.57
C CYS A 502 -52.50 32.73 3.46
N LEU A 503 -53.17 32.36 2.38
CA LEU A 503 -54.59 32.61 2.22
C LEU A 503 -55.41 31.67 3.10
N LYS A 504 -56.43 32.24 3.73
CA LYS A 504 -57.40 31.49 4.50
C LYS A 504 -58.80 31.80 3.97
N THR A 505 -59.68 30.81 3.99
CA THR A 505 -61.07 30.97 3.60
C THR A 505 -61.88 31.38 4.82
N CYS A 506 -62.59 32.51 4.75
CA CYS A 506 -63.48 32.97 5.80
C CYS A 506 -64.58 31.94 6.04
N ALA A 507 -64.72 31.44 7.27
CA ALA A 507 -65.69 30.40 7.61
C ALA A 507 -67.16 30.87 7.50
N ASP A 508 -67.41 32.19 7.48
CA ASP A 508 -68.75 32.77 7.37
C ASP A 508 -69.13 33.08 5.91
N CYS A 509 -68.37 33.94 5.23
CA CYS A 509 -68.70 34.39 3.87
C CYS A 509 -67.98 33.65 2.73
N GLY A 510 -67.07 32.72 3.03
CA GLY A 510 -66.32 31.95 2.03
C GLY A 510 -65.24 32.73 1.27
N ARG A 511 -65.05 34.03 1.54
CA ARG A 511 -64.01 34.85 0.91
C ARG A 511 -62.60 34.43 1.30
N LYS A 512 -61.64 34.54 0.38
CA LYS A 512 -60.22 34.29 0.64
C LYS A 512 -59.56 35.56 1.18
N VAL A 513 -58.94 35.45 2.34
CA VAL A 513 -58.33 36.58 3.05
C VAL A 513 -56.89 36.27 3.41
N GLY A 514 -56.01 37.22 3.12
CA GLY A 514 -54.58 37.16 3.42
C GLY A 514 -54.26 37.58 4.86
N PRO A 515 -53.02 37.36 5.31
CA PRO A 515 -52.55 37.79 6.62
C PRO A 515 -52.81 39.28 6.87
N GLY A 516 -53.24 39.62 8.08
CA GLY A 516 -53.65 40.99 8.45
C GLY A 516 -55.11 41.33 8.13
N PHE A 517 -55.81 40.53 7.33
CA PHE A 517 -57.22 40.75 6.94
C PHE A 517 -58.20 39.71 7.48
N TYR A 518 -57.73 38.82 8.36
CA TYR A 518 -58.55 37.86 9.08
C TYR A 518 -58.21 37.82 10.57
N HIS A 519 -59.16 37.37 11.38
CA HIS A 519 -58.95 37.04 12.78
C HIS A 519 -59.41 35.61 13.07
N ALA A 520 -58.71 34.95 14.00
CA ALA A 520 -59.18 33.70 14.59
C ALA A 520 -60.18 34.04 15.69
N ALA A 521 -61.40 33.48 15.63
CA ALA A 521 -62.38 33.69 16.69
C ALA A 521 -62.03 32.84 17.92
N ALA A 522 -62.13 33.43 19.12
CA ALA A 522 -61.87 32.69 20.35
C ALA A 522 -62.95 31.60 20.54
N GLY A 523 -62.55 30.33 20.40
CA GLY A 523 -63.40 29.16 20.60
C GLY A 523 -63.80 28.39 19.35
N ASP A 524 -63.57 28.96 18.15
CA ASP A 524 -63.73 28.26 16.87
C ASP A 524 -62.35 28.16 16.17
N ARG A 525 -62.04 27.03 15.53
CA ARG A 525 -60.83 26.89 14.70
C ARG A 525 -60.95 27.64 13.37
N GLY A 526 -62.13 28.19 13.07
CA GLY A 526 -62.39 29.04 11.92
C GLY A 526 -61.64 30.37 11.94
N VAL A 527 -61.25 30.82 10.76
CA VAL A 527 -60.76 32.17 10.48
C VAL A 527 -61.87 32.98 9.83
N TYR A 528 -61.95 34.27 10.17
CA TYR A 528 -63.02 35.15 9.68
C TYR A 528 -62.44 36.46 9.17
N CYS A 529 -63.00 36.99 8.09
CA CYS A 529 -62.56 38.28 7.55
C CYS A 529 -63.02 39.44 8.43
N ALA A 530 -62.34 40.59 8.33
CA ALA A 530 -62.66 41.78 9.10
C ALA A 530 -64.13 42.25 8.93
N ASN A 531 -64.76 42.00 7.78
CA ASN A 531 -66.15 42.41 7.52
C ASN A 531 -67.18 41.49 8.19
N CYS A 532 -66.85 40.21 8.43
CA CYS A 532 -67.74 39.26 9.10
C CYS A 532 -67.61 39.32 10.64
N ILE A 533 -66.58 40.01 11.13
CA ILE A 533 -66.36 40.22 12.55
C ILE A 533 -67.02 41.52 12.94
N THR A 534 -67.85 41.46 13.97
CA THR A 534 -68.50 42.62 14.57
C THR A 534 -68.13 42.67 16.04
N LEU A 535 -68.01 43.88 16.60
CA LEU A 535 -67.74 44.05 18.02
C LEU A 535 -69.04 43.76 18.79
N CYS A 536 -68.97 42.83 19.75
CA CYS A 536 -70.11 42.53 20.60
C CYS A 536 -70.48 43.78 21.42
N PRO A 537 -71.72 44.29 21.34
CA PRO A 537 -72.12 45.47 22.11
C PRO A 537 -71.98 45.28 23.64
N GLY A 538 -72.15 44.05 24.12
CA GLY A 538 -72.13 43.75 25.55
C GLY A 538 -70.74 43.62 26.18
N CYS A 539 -69.72 43.25 25.42
CA CYS A 539 -68.36 43.05 25.97
C CYS A 539 -67.24 43.65 25.12
N SER A 540 -67.57 44.26 23.99
CA SER A 540 -66.64 44.82 23.00
C SER A 540 -65.64 43.82 22.42
N ALA A 541 -65.77 42.52 22.70
CA ALA A 541 -64.94 41.50 22.07
C ALA A 541 -65.36 41.29 20.61
N SER A 542 -64.38 41.10 19.74
CA SER A 542 -64.57 40.69 18.35
C SER A 542 -65.31 39.35 18.31
N ALA A 543 -66.50 39.35 17.74
CA ALA A 543 -67.35 38.18 17.66
C ALA A 543 -67.86 37.97 16.24
N VAL A 544 -68.10 36.71 15.95
CA VAL A 544 -68.77 36.24 14.74
C VAL A 544 -70.13 35.70 15.13
N ASN A 545 -71.12 35.80 14.23
CA ASN A 545 -72.49 35.40 14.51
C ASN A 545 -73.09 36.11 15.73
N ILE A 546 -73.15 37.46 15.70
CA ILE A 546 -73.93 38.22 16.68
C ILE A 546 -75.38 37.73 16.62
N ARG A 547 -75.87 37.25 17.75
CA ARG A 547 -77.27 36.84 17.92
C ARG A 547 -78.01 37.92 18.69
N TYR A 548 -79.31 38.00 18.49
CA TYR A 548 -80.16 38.97 19.17
C TYR A 548 -80.90 38.27 20.30
N CYS A 549 -80.96 38.91 21.47
CA CYS A 549 -81.74 38.41 22.58
C CYS A 549 -83.22 38.46 22.21
N GLU A 550 -83.93 37.33 22.33
CA GLU A 550 -85.35 37.27 21.96
C GLU A 550 -86.23 38.25 22.78
N THR A 551 -85.84 38.53 24.03
CA THR A 551 -86.62 39.36 24.94
C THR A 551 -86.41 40.86 24.71
N CYS A 552 -85.17 41.31 24.53
CA CYS A 552 -84.86 42.75 24.46
C CYS A 552 -84.26 43.20 23.12
N GLY A 553 -84.05 42.29 22.18
CA GLY A 553 -83.41 42.58 20.89
C GLY A 553 -81.93 42.95 20.99
N ALA A 554 -81.31 42.91 22.17
CA ALA A 554 -79.90 43.27 22.31
C ALA A 554 -79.00 42.25 21.60
N ALA A 555 -78.12 42.74 20.73
CA ALA A 555 -77.09 41.97 20.06
C ALA A 555 -76.02 41.49 21.06
N HIS A 556 -75.65 40.22 21.00
CA HIS A 556 -74.63 39.61 21.86
C HIS A 556 -73.83 38.51 21.14
N CYS A 557 -72.58 38.33 21.54
CA CYS A 557 -71.75 37.21 21.07
C CYS A 557 -72.11 35.91 21.79
N ALA A 558 -71.53 34.79 21.33
CA ALA A 558 -71.69 33.48 21.95
C ALA A 558 -71.23 33.43 23.43
N ASN A 559 -70.34 34.34 23.85
CA ASN A 559 -69.86 34.41 25.23
C ASN A 559 -70.76 35.28 26.13
N CYS A 560 -71.44 36.28 25.56
CA CYS A 560 -72.33 37.19 26.29
C CYS A 560 -73.80 36.77 26.27
N GLY A 561 -74.13 35.84 25.39
CA GLY A 561 -75.43 35.23 25.27
C GLY A 561 -75.43 33.78 25.68
N HIS A 562 -76.61 33.30 26.05
CA HIS A 562 -76.84 31.90 26.34
C HIS A 562 -78.03 31.40 25.53
N THR A 563 -77.98 30.11 25.17
CA THR A 563 -79.11 29.43 24.55
C THR A 563 -79.91 28.76 25.64
N CYS A 564 -81.22 28.99 25.70
CA CYS A 564 -82.07 28.33 26.67
C CYS A 564 -82.16 26.83 26.34
N ASP A 565 -81.89 25.96 27.31
CA ASP A 565 -81.89 24.51 27.11
C ASP A 565 -83.27 23.95 26.77
N THR A 566 -84.34 24.62 27.20
CA THR A 566 -85.73 24.22 26.95
C THR A 566 -86.23 24.67 25.58
N CYS A 567 -86.28 25.99 25.33
CA CYS A 567 -86.88 26.51 24.09
C CYS A 567 -85.88 26.71 22.95
N LYS A 568 -84.58 26.48 23.19
CA LYS A 568 -83.49 26.68 22.23
C LYS A 568 -83.33 28.10 21.66
N LYS A 569 -84.06 29.09 22.20
CA LYS A 569 -83.90 30.50 21.84
C LYS A 569 -82.68 31.14 22.53
N HIS A 570 -82.22 32.28 22.01
CA HIS A 570 -81.03 32.98 22.50
C HIS A 570 -81.38 34.19 23.35
N PHE A 571 -80.66 34.36 24.46
CA PHE A 571 -80.89 35.43 25.42
C PHE A 571 -79.56 36.03 25.88
N CYS A 572 -79.53 37.33 26.15
CA CYS A 572 -78.37 37.97 26.76
C CYS A 572 -78.20 37.52 28.22
N HIS A 573 -77.02 37.75 28.81
CA HIS A 573 -76.72 37.42 30.21
C HIS A 573 -77.70 37.98 31.25
N GLN A 574 -78.48 39.03 30.92
CA GLN A 574 -79.50 39.59 31.82
C GLN A 574 -80.84 38.83 31.77
N HIS A 575 -81.13 38.16 30.65
CA HIS A 575 -82.41 37.47 30.39
C HIS A 575 -82.29 35.94 30.39
N ALA A 576 -81.07 35.41 30.42
CA ALA A 576 -80.80 34.01 30.70
C ALA A 576 -80.10 33.88 32.06
N ALA A 577 -80.55 32.92 32.86
CA ALA A 577 -79.90 32.53 34.10
C ALA A 577 -79.35 31.11 33.96
N ARG A 578 -78.15 30.89 34.47
CA ARG A 578 -77.56 29.55 34.57
C ARG A 578 -77.86 28.99 35.96
N ASP A 579 -78.52 27.86 36.00
CA ASP A 579 -78.78 27.16 37.27
C ASP A 579 -77.46 26.70 37.90
N ARG A 580 -77.30 26.94 39.20
CA ARG A 580 -76.03 26.67 39.90
C ARG A 580 -75.77 25.18 40.12
N VAL A 581 -76.82 24.35 40.15
CA VAL A 581 -76.73 22.93 40.49
C VAL A 581 -76.55 22.11 39.22
N CYS A 582 -77.43 22.27 38.24
CA CYS A 582 -77.43 21.46 37.02
C CYS A 582 -76.68 22.10 35.84
N LYS A 583 -76.21 23.35 35.98
CA LYS A 583 -75.51 24.13 34.93
C LYS A 583 -76.30 24.40 33.65
N HIS A 584 -77.57 23.99 33.58
CA HIS A 584 -78.47 24.33 32.51
C HIS A 584 -78.72 25.84 32.46
N VAL A 585 -78.94 26.36 31.26
CA VAL A 585 -79.28 27.76 31.05
C VAL A 585 -80.75 27.87 30.68
N PHE A 586 -81.48 28.69 31.42
CA PHE A 586 -82.91 28.92 31.17
C PHE A 586 -83.15 30.41 30.89
N CYS A 587 -84.11 30.71 30.03
CA CYS A 587 -84.66 32.07 29.98
C CYS A 587 -85.50 32.33 31.23
N ARG A 588 -85.79 33.60 31.55
CA ARG A 588 -86.60 33.97 32.71
C ARG A 588 -87.94 33.21 32.80
N GLU A 589 -88.61 32.96 31.67
CA GLU A 589 -89.89 32.23 31.64
C GLU A 589 -89.73 30.77 32.06
N HIS A 590 -88.71 30.08 31.55
CA HIS A 590 -88.47 28.67 31.88
C HIS A 590 -87.72 28.48 33.21
N GLY A 591 -86.98 29.48 33.68
CA GLY A 591 -86.32 29.44 34.98
C GLY A 591 -87.32 29.35 36.14
N ALA A 592 -88.50 29.95 35.98
CA ALA A 592 -89.59 29.86 36.97
C ALA A 592 -90.23 28.46 37.05
N ALA A 593 -90.05 27.62 36.04
CA ALA A 593 -90.57 26.24 36.01
C ALA A 593 -89.55 25.18 36.49
N CYS A 594 -88.29 25.58 36.74
CA CYS A 594 -87.20 24.68 37.09
C CYS A 594 -86.83 24.70 38.59
N GLY A 595 -87.37 25.65 39.36
CA GLY A 595 -87.31 25.67 40.82
C GLY A 595 -88.56 25.07 41.42
#